data_AF-A0A0G1KS26-F1
#
_entry.id   AF-A0A0G1KS26-F1
#
_cell.length_a   1.000
_cell.length_b   1.000
_cell.length_c   1.000
_cell.angle_alpha   90.00
_cell.angle_beta   90.00
_cell.angle_gamma   90.00
#
_symmetry.space_group_name_H-M   'P 1'
#
loop_
_entity.id
_entity.type
_entity.pdbx_description
1 polymer ?
#
loop_
_entity_poly.entity_id
_entity_poly.type
_entity_poly.pdbx_seq_one_letter_code
_entity_poly.pdbx_strand_id
1 'polypeptide(L)'
;MLLKFYWAHVSPQGTEPWTFVSNAGYKYQHAGENLARDFSNPKDIVSAWMASSTHKKNLLDSRYQDIGVAVMDGYINGVETTIVVQMFGTPQTSVSRIASSTVDALPVLASEKIIPSSGLSPLDLSRSWSLAFVILILFALSLDWIFVLRYNLIRLSGKTWAHLTYFAGMAIILLIIRQGIIL
;
A
#
# COMPACT_ATOMS: atom_id res chain seq x y z
N MET A 1 0.34 -13.51 10.42
CA MET A 1 -0.47 -12.32 10.75
C MET A 1 -1.97 -12.61 10.70
N LEU A 2 -2.56 -12.86 9.52
CA LEU A 2 -4.01 -13.06 9.35
C LEU A 2 -4.61 -14.17 10.24
N LEU A 3 -4.11 -15.41 10.12
CA LEU A 3 -4.63 -16.57 10.88
C LEU A 3 -4.48 -16.47 12.40
N LYS A 4 -3.58 -15.60 12.87
CA LYS A 4 -3.27 -15.40 14.29
C LYS A 4 -3.71 -14.01 14.77
N PHE A 5 -4.46 -13.28 13.94
CA PHE A 5 -5.07 -11.99 14.24
C PHE A 5 -4.12 -10.95 14.85
N TYR A 6 -2.92 -10.80 14.28
CA TYR A 6 -1.93 -9.82 14.77
C TYR A 6 -1.34 -8.96 13.66
N TRP A 7 -0.87 -7.77 14.06
CA TRP A 7 -0.15 -6.78 13.26
C TRP A 7 1.11 -6.34 14.00
N ALA A 8 2.19 -7.10 13.82
CA ALA A 8 3.48 -6.91 14.49
C ALA A 8 4.58 -7.64 13.69
N HIS A 9 5.84 -7.22 13.76
CA HIS A 9 6.96 -8.00 13.21
C HIS A 9 7.10 -9.37 13.90
N VAL A 10 7.01 -9.37 15.23
CA VAL A 10 7.12 -10.58 16.06
C VAL A 10 5.73 -11.12 16.33
N SER A 11 5.53 -12.43 16.12
CA SER A 11 4.24 -13.06 16.40
C SER A 11 3.91 -13.04 17.90
N PRO A 12 2.63 -13.19 18.30
CA PRO A 12 2.26 -13.32 19.71
C PRO A 12 2.91 -14.52 20.42
N GLN A 13 3.44 -15.48 19.66
CA GLN A 13 4.18 -16.63 20.16
C GLN A 13 5.71 -16.39 20.18
N GLY A 14 6.17 -15.17 19.86
CA GLY A 14 7.58 -14.81 19.85
C GLY A 14 8.33 -15.19 18.56
N THR A 15 7.63 -15.60 17.50
CA THR A 15 8.27 -15.94 16.22
C THR A 15 8.75 -14.68 15.52
N GLU A 16 10.05 -14.56 15.31
CA GLU A 16 10.66 -13.46 14.58
C GLU A 16 10.58 -13.65 13.05
N PRO A 17 10.56 -12.57 12.25
CA PRO A 17 10.49 -12.62 10.78
C PRO A 17 11.54 -13.54 10.12
N TRP A 18 12.76 -13.54 10.66
CA TRP A 18 13.90 -14.29 10.12
C TRP A 18 13.73 -15.81 10.23
N THR A 19 12.83 -16.27 11.11
CA THR A 19 12.44 -17.68 11.19
C THR A 19 11.83 -18.14 9.87
N PHE A 20 11.02 -17.29 9.21
CA PHE A 20 10.39 -17.64 7.94
C PHE A 20 11.42 -17.75 6.81
N VAL A 21 12.39 -16.83 6.79
CA VAL A 21 13.51 -16.85 5.83
C VAL A 21 14.33 -18.13 5.98
N SER A 22 14.68 -18.49 7.22
CA SER A 22 15.43 -19.70 7.53
C SER A 22 14.65 -20.97 7.16
N ASN A 23 13.36 -21.03 7.50
CA ASN A 23 12.50 -22.18 7.22
C ASN A 23 12.27 -22.40 5.72
N ALA A 24 12.33 -21.33 4.92
CA ALA A 24 12.29 -21.41 3.46
C ALA A 24 13.61 -21.95 2.86
N GLY A 25 14.64 -22.20 3.69
CA GLY A 25 15.95 -22.69 3.25
C GLY A 25 16.90 -21.59 2.77
N TYR A 26 16.52 -20.31 2.91
CA TYR A 26 17.35 -19.19 2.49
C TYR A 26 18.39 -18.86 3.57
N LYS A 27 19.66 -19.16 3.29
CA LYS A 27 20.77 -18.84 4.19
C LYS A 27 21.20 -17.40 3.99
N TYR A 28 21.08 -16.57 5.02
CA TYR A 28 21.32 -15.13 4.91
C TYR A 28 22.42 -14.64 5.86
N GLN A 29 23.11 -13.57 5.46
CA GLN A 29 23.98 -12.76 6.32
C GLN A 29 23.23 -11.57 6.93
N HIS A 30 22.35 -10.96 6.14
CA HIS A 30 21.47 -9.89 6.59
C HIS A 30 20.04 -10.19 6.13
N ALA A 31 19.08 -9.82 6.95
CA ALA A 31 17.67 -9.85 6.64
C ALA A 31 17.00 -8.55 7.09
N GLY A 32 15.88 -8.20 6.46
CA GLY A 32 15.08 -7.03 6.80
C GLY A 32 13.61 -7.28 6.47
N GLU A 33 12.71 -6.53 7.08
CA GLU A 33 11.27 -6.61 6.82
C GLU A 33 10.69 -5.19 6.78
N ASN A 34 9.81 -4.94 5.82
CA ASN A 34 8.88 -3.81 5.81
C ASN A 34 7.45 -4.37 5.75
N LEU A 35 6.55 -3.80 6.56
CA LEU A 35 5.15 -4.19 6.57
C LEU A 35 4.28 -3.01 6.15
N ALA A 36 3.20 -3.32 5.41
CA ALA A 36 2.14 -2.38 5.12
C ALA A 36 0.78 -3.09 5.13
N ARG A 37 -0.28 -2.38 5.51
CA ARG A 37 -1.65 -2.87 5.40
C ARG A 37 -2.64 -1.80 5.00
N ASP A 38 -3.75 -2.21 4.41
CA ASP A 38 -4.91 -1.37 4.07
C ASP A 38 -4.57 -0.21 3.11
N PHE A 39 -3.54 -0.41 2.28
CA PHE A 39 -3.24 0.49 1.18
C PHE A 39 -4.01 0.11 -0.07
N SER A 40 -4.55 1.12 -0.75
CA SER A 40 -5.34 0.93 -1.98
C SER A 40 -4.50 0.66 -3.23
N ASN A 41 -3.20 0.95 -3.21
CA ASN A 41 -2.30 0.67 -4.32
C ASN A 41 -0.83 0.53 -3.87
N PRO A 42 0.03 -0.14 -4.66
CA PRO A 42 1.45 -0.35 -4.30
C PRO A 42 2.30 0.93 -4.27
N LYS A 43 1.97 1.95 -5.07
CA LYS A 43 2.74 3.20 -5.13
C LYS A 43 2.65 3.97 -3.82
N ASP A 44 1.47 3.98 -3.20
CA ASP A 44 1.23 4.61 -1.91
C ASP A 44 1.97 3.87 -0.79
N ILE A 45 2.07 2.54 -0.88
CA ILE A 45 2.88 1.73 0.05
C ILE A 45 4.35 2.17 0.00
N VAL A 46 4.94 2.17 -1.19
CA VAL A 46 6.35 2.55 -1.37
C VAL A 46 6.59 4.00 -0.94
N SER A 47 5.65 4.90 -1.27
CA SER A 47 5.73 6.31 -0.85
C SER A 47 5.68 6.45 0.67
N ALA A 48 4.81 5.70 1.34
CA ALA A 48 4.71 5.67 2.80
C ALA A 48 5.98 5.11 3.45
N TRP A 49 6.53 4.01 2.93
CA TRP A 49 7.82 3.47 3.40
C TRP A 49 8.96 4.46 3.17
N MET A 50 9.02 5.13 2.03
CA MET A 50 10.03 6.16 1.74
C MET A 50 9.90 7.40 2.64
N ALA A 51 8.70 7.72 3.11
CA ALA A 51 8.46 8.80 4.06
C ALA A 51 8.87 8.43 5.51
N SER A 52 9.05 7.14 5.80
CA SER A 52 9.46 6.66 7.12
C SER A 52 10.95 6.35 7.17
N SER A 53 11.66 6.88 8.17
CA SER A 53 13.12 6.73 8.27
C SER A 53 13.58 5.27 8.40
N THR A 54 12.86 4.43 9.15
CA THR A 54 13.21 3.02 9.37
C THR A 54 12.96 2.18 8.12
N HIS A 55 11.80 2.34 7.49
CA HIS A 55 11.44 1.60 6.28
C HIS A 55 12.27 2.03 5.07
N LYS A 56 12.51 3.35 4.93
CA LYS A 56 13.42 3.91 3.91
C LYS A 56 14.83 3.36 4.07
N LYS A 57 15.30 3.19 5.32
CA LYS A 57 16.61 2.57 5.57
C LYS A 57 16.65 1.18 4.95
N ASN A 58 15.64 0.34 5.16
CA ASN A 58 15.60 -0.99 4.54
C ASN A 58 15.57 -0.93 3.00
N LEU A 59 14.75 -0.04 2.43
CA LEU A 59 14.63 0.12 0.96
C LEU A 59 15.93 0.56 0.28
N LEU A 60 16.77 1.33 0.98
CA LEU A 60 18.00 1.92 0.43
C LEU A 60 19.27 1.26 0.97
N ASP A 61 19.15 0.21 1.79
CA ASP A 61 20.31 -0.46 2.36
C ASP A 61 21.00 -1.32 1.30
N SER A 62 22.18 -0.89 0.87
CA SER A 62 22.97 -1.56 -0.16
C SER A 62 23.49 -2.94 0.27
N ARG A 63 23.30 -3.35 1.52
CA ARG A 63 23.66 -4.70 1.98
C ARG A 63 22.68 -5.73 1.44
N TYR A 64 21.41 -5.38 1.25
CA TYR A 64 20.41 -6.30 0.72
C TYR A 64 20.62 -6.52 -0.78
N GLN A 65 20.52 -7.78 -1.20
CA GLN A 65 20.72 -8.20 -2.60
C GLN A 65 19.44 -8.78 -3.19
N ASP A 66 18.64 -9.42 -2.35
CA ASP A 66 17.40 -10.08 -2.73
C ASP A 66 16.20 -9.46 -2.00
N ILE A 67 15.06 -9.47 -2.68
CA ILE A 67 13.76 -9.09 -2.10
C ILE A 67 12.72 -10.17 -2.36
N GLY A 68 11.80 -10.35 -1.42
CA GLY A 68 10.59 -11.13 -1.58
C GLY A 68 9.39 -10.33 -1.11
N VAL A 69 8.29 -10.37 -1.87
CA VAL A 69 7.06 -9.64 -1.54
C VAL A 69 5.88 -10.60 -1.52
N ALA A 70 5.06 -10.53 -0.47
CA ALA A 70 3.80 -11.25 -0.36
C ALA A 70 2.66 -10.28 -0.10
N VAL A 71 1.54 -10.47 -0.80
CA VAL A 71 0.29 -9.72 -0.61
C VAL A 71 -0.81 -10.72 -0.33
N MET A 72 -1.57 -10.50 0.74
CA MET A 72 -2.67 -11.39 1.10
C MET A 72 -3.80 -10.63 1.77
N ASP A 73 -5.02 -10.89 1.29
CA ASP A 73 -6.25 -10.39 1.89
C ASP A 73 -6.73 -11.35 2.99
N GLY A 74 -7.35 -10.80 4.01
CA GLY A 74 -8.00 -11.57 5.07
C GLY A 74 -8.64 -10.66 6.10
N TYR A 75 -8.70 -11.13 7.35
CA TYR A 75 -9.32 -10.38 8.43
C TYR A 75 -8.40 -10.30 9.65
N ILE A 76 -8.27 -9.12 10.24
CA ILE A 76 -7.69 -8.92 11.57
C ILE A 76 -8.77 -8.29 12.44
N ASN A 77 -9.10 -8.93 13.57
CA ASN A 77 -10.10 -8.45 14.52
C ASN A 77 -11.47 -8.14 13.88
N GLY A 78 -11.87 -8.93 12.87
CA GLY A 78 -13.15 -8.77 12.17
C GLY A 78 -13.18 -7.66 11.11
N VAL A 79 -12.06 -6.98 10.87
CA VAL A 79 -11.91 -5.97 9.82
C VAL A 79 -11.19 -6.60 8.63
N GLU A 80 -11.73 -6.42 7.42
CA GLU A 80 -11.07 -6.83 6.19
C GLU A 80 -9.76 -6.07 6.04
N THR A 81 -8.68 -6.78 5.76
CA THR A 81 -7.33 -6.25 5.74
C THR A 81 -6.51 -6.90 4.64
N THR A 82 -5.92 -6.08 3.79
CA THR A 82 -4.86 -6.49 2.87
C THR A 82 -3.52 -6.28 3.55
N ILE A 83 -2.74 -7.34 3.73
CA ILE A 83 -1.38 -7.27 4.27
C ILE A 83 -0.37 -7.38 3.13
N VAL A 84 0.63 -6.51 3.17
CA VAL A 84 1.83 -6.58 2.35
C VAL A 84 3.04 -6.77 3.25
N VAL A 85 3.81 -7.82 2.95
CA VAL A 85 5.08 -8.13 3.60
C VAL A 85 6.17 -8.04 2.56
N GLN A 86 7.19 -7.21 2.80
CA GLN A 86 8.40 -7.16 2.00
C GLN A 86 9.58 -7.64 2.85
N MET A 87 10.18 -8.75 2.46
CA MET A 87 11.40 -9.28 3.04
C MET A 87 12.61 -8.88 2.20
N PHE A 88 13.70 -8.56 2.88
CA PHE A 88 15.00 -8.29 2.27
C PHE A 88 16.00 -9.34 2.74
N GLY A 89 16.94 -9.70 1.88
CA GLY A 89 17.94 -10.71 2.17
C GLY A 89 19.29 -10.43 1.52
N THR A 90 20.34 -10.91 2.17
CA THR A 90 21.71 -10.99 1.62
C THR A 90 22.15 -12.44 1.73
N PRO A 91 22.38 -13.15 0.62
CA PRO A 91 22.68 -14.58 0.69
C PRO A 91 24.04 -14.80 1.33
N GLN A 92 24.18 -15.88 2.10
CA GLN A 92 25.48 -16.27 2.64
C GLN A 92 26.35 -16.86 1.53
N THR A 93 27.28 -16.05 1.00
CA THR A 93 28.30 -16.54 0.08
C THR A 93 29.13 -17.62 0.79
N SER A 94 28.93 -18.87 0.38
CA SER A 94 29.68 -20.00 0.91
C SER A 94 31.08 -20.00 0.29
N VAL A 95 32.01 -19.20 0.82
CA VAL A 95 33.42 -19.30 0.46
C VAL A 95 34.05 -20.48 1.18
N SER A 96 33.65 -21.70 0.80
CA SER A 96 34.42 -22.94 0.95
C SER A 96 33.67 -24.11 0.29
N ARG A 97 33.90 -24.28 -1.01
CA ARG A 97 34.00 -25.60 -1.68
C ARG A 97 34.88 -25.41 -2.91
N ILE A 98 36.17 -25.64 -2.70
CA ILE A 98 37.14 -25.81 -3.78
C ILE A 98 36.87 -27.17 -4.44
N ALA A 99 36.92 -27.20 -5.78
CA ALA A 99 37.00 -28.36 -6.67
C ALA A 99 35.74 -29.23 -6.94
N SER A 100 35.53 -29.42 -8.24
CA SER A 100 34.78 -30.50 -8.92
C SER A 100 33.31 -30.70 -8.60
N SER A 101 32.46 -30.13 -9.46
CA SER A 101 31.43 -30.90 -10.17
C SER A 101 30.90 -30.04 -11.32
N THR A 102 31.40 -30.30 -12.52
CA THR A 102 30.71 -29.96 -13.76
C THR A 102 29.39 -30.73 -13.77
N VAL A 103 28.29 -30.05 -13.47
CA VAL A 103 26.95 -30.54 -13.77
C VAL A 103 26.28 -29.43 -14.56
N ASP A 104 25.99 -29.73 -15.82
CA ASP A 104 25.21 -28.92 -16.73
C ASP A 104 23.92 -28.45 -16.05
N ALA A 105 23.85 -27.14 -15.79
CA ALA A 105 22.60 -26.47 -15.47
C ALA A 105 22.18 -25.68 -16.71
N LEU A 106 21.15 -26.19 -17.39
CA LEU A 106 20.42 -25.48 -18.44
C LEU A 106 19.91 -24.12 -17.91
N PRO A 107 19.94 -23.05 -18.72
CA PRO A 107 19.48 -21.75 -18.27
C PRO A 107 17.94 -21.71 -18.33
N VAL A 108 17.26 -21.84 -17.20
CA VAL A 108 15.86 -21.40 -17.09
C VAL A 108 15.88 -19.91 -16.82
N LEU A 109 16.11 -19.15 -17.90
CA LEU A 109 15.91 -17.72 -17.94
C LEU A 109 14.40 -17.44 -18.02
N ALA A 110 13.69 -17.59 -16.90
CA ALA A 110 12.39 -16.96 -16.75
C ALA A 110 12.64 -15.49 -16.39
N SER A 111 13.01 -14.69 -17.40
CA SER A 111 12.89 -13.24 -17.31
C SER A 111 11.40 -12.94 -17.33
N GLU A 112 10.77 -12.93 -16.15
CA GLU A 112 9.47 -12.30 -16.00
C GLU A 112 9.71 -10.81 -16.26
N LYS A 113 9.27 -10.39 -17.45
CA LYS A 113 9.34 -9.01 -17.91
C LYS A 113 8.63 -8.15 -16.86
N ILE A 114 9.40 -7.49 -16.00
CA ILE A 114 8.90 -6.46 -15.10
C ILE A 114 8.35 -5.37 -16.02
N ILE A 115 7.04 -5.39 -16.25
CA ILE A 115 6.35 -4.28 -16.89
C ILE A 115 6.37 -3.18 -15.84
N PRO A 116 7.11 -2.07 -16.04
CA PRO A 116 6.96 -0.94 -15.15
C PRO A 116 5.50 -0.52 -15.23
N SER A 117 4.78 -0.62 -14.12
CA SER A 117 3.44 -0.05 -13.98
C SER A 117 3.57 1.48 -13.89
N SER A 118 4.07 2.10 -14.95
CA SER A 118 4.05 3.54 -15.17
C SER A 118 2.70 3.95 -15.77
N GLY A 119 1.63 3.47 -15.15
CA GLY A 119 0.26 3.93 -15.39
C GLY A 119 -0.25 4.55 -14.10
N LEU A 120 -0.76 5.78 -14.18
CA LEU A 120 -1.59 6.33 -13.10
C LEU A 120 -2.63 5.27 -12.72
N SER A 121 -2.69 4.88 -11.45
CA SER A 121 -3.69 3.90 -11.01
C SER A 121 -5.07 4.41 -11.44
N PRO A 122 -5.93 3.57 -12.06
CA PRO A 122 -7.30 3.96 -12.38
C PRO A 122 -8.04 4.54 -11.16
N LEU A 123 -7.62 4.15 -9.95
CA LEU A 123 -8.14 4.64 -8.68
C LEU A 123 -7.59 6.00 -8.25
N ASP A 124 -6.33 6.34 -8.56
CA ASP A 124 -5.77 7.68 -8.32
C ASP A 124 -6.37 8.71 -9.27
N LEU A 125 -6.63 8.26 -10.51
CA LEU A 125 -7.37 9.02 -11.50
C LEU A 125 -8.81 9.26 -11.00
N SER A 126 -9.51 8.22 -10.53
CA SER A 126 -10.88 8.37 -10.04
C SER A 126 -10.99 9.24 -8.79
N ARG A 127 -10.01 9.19 -7.86
CA ARG A 127 -9.97 10.07 -6.69
C ARG A 127 -9.75 11.54 -7.10
N SER A 128 -8.86 11.80 -8.05
CA SER A 128 -8.57 13.16 -8.53
C SER A 128 -9.76 13.78 -9.26
N TRP A 129 -10.40 13.01 -10.15
CA TRP A 129 -11.64 13.44 -10.83
C TRP A 129 -12.81 13.60 -9.87
N SER A 130 -12.93 12.72 -8.86
CA SER A 130 -13.96 12.84 -7.83
C SER A 130 -13.78 14.13 -7.00
N LEU A 131 -12.55 14.45 -6.59
CA LEU A 131 -12.25 15.72 -5.91
C LEU A 131 -12.54 16.93 -6.80
N ALA A 132 -12.09 16.91 -8.05
CA ALA A 132 -12.37 17.99 -9.01
C ALA A 132 -13.88 18.19 -9.23
N PHE A 133 -14.64 17.09 -9.32
CA PHE A 133 -16.08 17.09 -9.47
C PHE A 133 -16.77 17.66 -8.21
N VAL A 134 -16.34 17.26 -7.02
CA VAL A 134 -16.86 17.81 -5.74
C VAL A 134 -16.57 19.31 -5.65
N ILE A 135 -15.34 19.75 -5.97
CA ILE A 135 -14.97 21.17 -5.96
C ILE A 135 -15.83 21.96 -6.97
N LEU A 136 -16.03 21.44 -8.17
CA LEU A 136 -16.87 22.06 -9.19
C LEU A 136 -18.33 22.20 -8.74
N ILE A 137 -18.88 21.17 -8.09
CA ILE A 137 -20.22 21.22 -7.51
C ILE A 137 -20.30 22.27 -6.39
N LEU A 138 -19.33 22.28 -5.47
CA LEU A 138 -19.28 23.27 -4.39
C LEU A 138 -19.16 24.70 -4.93
N PHE A 139 -18.36 24.90 -5.98
CA PHE A 139 -18.24 26.18 -6.67
C PHE A 139 -19.57 26.61 -7.31
N ALA A 140 -20.22 25.72 -8.05
CA ALA A 140 -21.52 25.99 -8.67
C ALA A 140 -22.59 26.33 -7.61
N LEU A 141 -22.65 25.57 -6.51
CA LEU A 141 -23.55 25.83 -5.39
C LEU A 141 -23.24 27.16 -4.69
N SER A 142 -21.96 27.52 -4.57
CA SER A 142 -21.54 28.81 -3.99
C SER A 142 -21.96 29.98 -4.87
N LEU A 143 -21.81 29.87 -6.19
CA LEU A 143 -22.30 30.87 -7.14
C LEU A 143 -23.82 30.98 -7.03
N ASP A 144 -24.54 29.86 -7.09
CA ASP A 144 -26.01 29.85 -7.01
C ASP A 144 -26.48 30.51 -5.69
N TRP A 145 -25.81 30.23 -4.57
CA TRP A 145 -26.07 30.90 -3.30
C TRP A 145 -25.81 32.41 -3.34
N ILE A 146 -24.69 32.85 -3.94
CA ILE A 146 -24.38 34.28 -4.13
C ILE A 146 -25.46 34.97 -4.99
N PHE A 147 -25.90 34.33 -6.07
CA PHE A 147 -26.96 34.84 -6.93
C PHE A 147 -28.31 34.90 -6.19
N VAL A 148 -28.67 33.85 -5.45
CA VAL A 148 -29.90 33.83 -4.63
C VAL A 148 -29.90 34.95 -3.59
N LEU A 149 -28.79 35.18 -2.90
CA LEU A 149 -28.65 36.28 -1.94
C LEU A 149 -28.70 37.66 -2.62
N ARG A 150 -28.04 37.81 -3.77
CA ARG A 150 -27.99 39.09 -4.51
C ARG A 150 -29.33 39.46 -5.14
N TYR A 151 -30.10 38.48 -5.60
CA TYR A 151 -31.39 38.69 -6.28
C TYR A 151 -32.61 38.42 -5.40
N ASN A 152 -32.42 38.09 -4.12
CA ASN A 152 -33.48 37.85 -3.14
C ASN A 152 -34.48 36.75 -3.57
N LEU A 153 -34.01 35.76 -4.35
CA LEU A 153 -34.83 34.70 -4.95
C LEU A 153 -34.89 33.47 -4.06
N ILE A 154 -35.20 33.65 -2.77
CA ILE A 154 -35.21 32.54 -1.81
C ILE A 154 -36.36 31.59 -2.15
N ARG A 155 -36.03 30.46 -2.78
CA ARG A 155 -36.97 29.36 -3.04
C ARG A 155 -36.38 28.08 -2.44
N LEU A 156 -36.73 27.80 -1.18
CA LEU A 156 -36.39 26.51 -0.57
C LEU A 156 -37.28 25.41 -1.15
N SER A 157 -36.71 24.58 -2.02
CA SER A 157 -37.32 23.31 -2.43
C SER A 157 -36.63 22.16 -1.69
N GLY A 158 -37.41 21.21 -1.17
CA GLY A 158 -36.88 20.07 -0.40
C GLY A 158 -35.89 19.18 -1.16
N LYS A 159 -35.93 19.19 -2.51
CA LYS A 159 -35.01 18.39 -3.35
C LYS A 159 -33.57 18.91 -3.34
N THR A 160 -33.37 20.21 -3.19
CA THR A 160 -32.04 20.83 -3.15
C THR A 160 -31.25 20.41 -1.90
N TRP A 161 -31.96 20.30 -0.77
CA TRP A 161 -31.36 19.86 0.50
C TRP A 161 -30.87 18.42 0.43
N ALA A 162 -31.60 17.52 -0.24
CA ALA A 162 -31.20 16.11 -0.39
C ALA A 162 -29.91 15.94 -1.20
N HIS A 163 -29.70 16.74 -2.24
CA HIS A 163 -28.47 16.70 -3.03
C HIS A 163 -27.28 17.29 -2.25
N LEU A 164 -27.49 18.41 -1.56
CA LEU A 164 -26.46 19.05 -0.75
C LEU A 164 -25.92 18.10 0.32
N THR A 165 -26.82 17.41 1.03
CA THR A 165 -26.45 16.44 2.07
C THR A 165 -25.74 15.22 1.49
N TYR A 166 -26.17 14.72 0.32
CA TYR A 166 -25.49 13.62 -0.37
C TYR A 166 -24.05 13.97 -0.76
N PHE A 167 -23.82 15.15 -1.37
CA PHE A 167 -22.46 15.57 -1.76
C PHE A 167 -21.58 15.88 -0.55
N ALA A 168 -22.12 16.52 0.49
CA ALA A 168 -21.41 16.73 1.74
C ALA A 168 -21.01 15.38 2.38
N GLY A 169 -21.93 14.40 2.39
CA GLY A 169 -21.65 13.05 2.88
C GLY A 169 -20.54 12.34 2.09
N MET A 170 -20.57 12.42 0.76
CA MET A 170 -19.52 11.86 -0.10
C MET A 170 -18.15 12.51 0.17
N ALA A 171 -18.12 13.84 0.30
CA ALA A 171 -16.89 14.57 0.62
C ALA A 171 -16.33 14.16 2.00
N ILE A 172 -17.21 14.02 2.99
CA ILE A 172 -16.85 13.52 4.33
C ILE A 172 -16.28 12.10 4.25
N ILE A 173 -16.89 11.21 3.48
CA ILE A 173 -16.38 9.84 3.29
C ILE A 173 -14.97 9.86 2.68
N LEU A 174 -14.73 10.69 1.67
CA LEU A 174 -13.40 10.84 1.06
C LEU A 174 -12.35 11.38 2.04
N LEU A 175 -12.74 12.23 2.99
CA LEU A 175 -11.86 12.73 4.05
C LEU A 175 -11.63 11.69 5.16
N ILE A 176 -12.56 10.74 5.36
CA ILE A 176 -12.46 9.69 6.38
C ILE A 176 -11.66 8.48 5.88
N ILE A 177 -11.61 8.21 4.56
CA ILE A 177 -10.78 7.14 4.00
C ILE A 177 -9.32 7.40 4.35
N ARG A 178 -8.84 6.71 5.39
CA ARG A 178 -7.44 6.77 5.80
C ARG A 178 -6.58 6.04 4.79
N GLN A 179 -5.40 6.59 4.54
CA GLN A 179 -4.34 5.82 3.88
C GLN A 179 -3.99 4.61 4.75
N GLY A 180 -3.47 3.55 4.13
CA GLY A 180 -3.01 2.37 4.84
C GLY A 180 -1.92 2.71 5.86
N ILE A 181 -1.59 1.74 6.71
CA ILE A 181 -0.56 1.91 7.74
C ILE A 181 0.63 1.01 7.49
N ILE A 182 1.82 1.52 7.81
CA ILE A 182 3.08 0.79 7.74
C ILE A 182 3.54 0.39 9.13
N LEU A 183 4.36 -0.65 9.21
CA LEU A 183 4.96 -1.12 10.45
C LEU A 183 6.43 -1.51 10.24
#